data_AF-K9X3L3-F1
#
_entry.id   AF-K9X3L3-F1
#
_cell.length_a   1.000
_cell.length_b   1.000
_cell.length_c   1.000
_cell.angle_alpha   90.00
_cell.angle_beta   90.00
_cell.angle_gamma   90.00
#
_symmetry.space_group_name_H-M   'P 1'
#
loop_
_entity.id
_entity.type
_entity.pdbx_description
1 polymer ?
#
loop_
_entity_poly.entity_id
_entity_poly.type
_entity_poly.pdbx_seq_one_letter_code
_entity_poly.pdbx_strand_id
1 'polypeptide(L)'
;MVIYKLFILVRSYWVRIRERLAQLNTLHNQEKYAEAFKLVEKLLEDYPYSVELLVKRAKIIQLLDNDDAATPSLETAKESLKTANVIAPQSIEPCIELGYFEYAINNCPGDAINYFEAARKNAELGLKEALIGEIKCYIDMNKTSKAREIIEKAKIFFPDDSEIGFLEFELQEYE
;
A
#
# COMPACT_ATOMS: atom_id res chain seq x y z
N MET A 1 -18.46 -0.38 -31.41
CA MET A 1 -17.19 -1.07 -31.78
C MET A 1 -15.92 -0.42 -31.18
N VAL A 2 -15.97 0.81 -30.66
CA VAL A 2 -14.81 1.50 -30.05
C VAL A 2 -14.49 1.01 -28.62
N ILE A 3 -15.51 0.66 -27.83
CA ILE A 3 -15.37 0.20 -26.44
C ILE A 3 -14.57 -1.12 -26.34
N TYR A 4 -14.78 -2.05 -27.29
CA TYR A 4 -14.06 -3.33 -27.31
C TYR A 4 -12.57 -3.19 -27.62
N LYS A 5 -12.17 -2.27 -28.51
CA LYS A 5 -10.75 -2.00 -28.78
C LYS A 5 -10.07 -1.35 -27.59
N LEU A 6 -10.75 -0.45 -26.89
CA LEU A 6 -10.24 0.16 -25.66
C LEU A 6 -10.03 -0.89 -24.56
N PHE A 7 -10.98 -1.81 -24.40
CA PHE A 7 -10.91 -2.88 -23.38
C PHE A 7 -9.76 -3.87 -23.64
N ILE A 8 -9.49 -4.21 -24.90
CA ILE A 8 -8.36 -5.09 -25.28
C ILE A 8 -7.01 -4.39 -25.04
N LEU A 9 -6.90 -3.11 -25.40
CA LEU A 9 -5.66 -2.33 -25.19
C LEU A 9 -5.37 -2.15 -23.70
N VAL A 10 -6.37 -1.80 -22.90
CA VAL A 10 -6.25 -1.68 -21.44
C VAL A 10 -5.83 -3.02 -20.83
N ARG A 11 -6.49 -4.13 -21.20
CA ARG A 11 -6.13 -5.47 -20.69
C ARG A 11 -4.71 -5.89 -21.06
N SER A 12 -4.29 -5.66 -22.31
CA SER A 12 -2.92 -5.97 -22.75
C SER A 12 -1.87 -5.13 -21.99
N TYR A 13 -2.21 -3.89 -21.66
CA TYR A 13 -1.35 -2.98 -20.90
C TYR A 13 -1.18 -3.41 -19.44
N TRP A 14 -2.28 -3.82 -18.79
CA TRP A 14 -2.28 -4.34 -17.42
C TRP A 14 -1.51 -5.65 -17.25
N VAL A 15 -1.58 -6.55 -18.24
CA VAL A 15 -0.80 -7.80 -18.21
C VAL A 15 0.70 -7.49 -18.28
N ARG A 16 1.10 -6.57 -19.17
CA ARG A 16 2.50 -6.23 -19.39
C ARG A 16 3.16 -5.58 -18.17
N ILE A 17 2.49 -4.65 -17.48
CA ILE A 17 3.05 -4.05 -16.26
C ILE A 17 3.18 -5.08 -15.12
N ARG A 18 2.21 -5.99 -14.97
CA ARG A 18 2.27 -7.05 -13.93
C ARG A 18 3.46 -7.97 -14.12
N GLU A 19 3.74 -8.40 -15.35
CA GLU A 19 4.91 -9.22 -15.67
C GLU A 19 6.21 -8.49 -15.34
N ARG A 20 6.29 -7.20 -15.66
CA ARG A 20 7.46 -6.37 -15.36
C ARG A 20 7.65 -6.12 -13.86
N LEU A 21 6.56 -5.94 -13.11
CA LEU A 21 6.60 -5.84 -11.65
C LEU A 21 7.05 -7.17 -11.02
N ALA A 22 6.58 -8.31 -11.53
CA ALA A 22 7.05 -9.61 -11.09
C ALA A 22 8.55 -9.83 -11.39
N GLN A 23 9.02 -9.39 -12.55
CA GLN A 23 10.44 -9.37 -12.89
C GLN A 23 11.24 -8.49 -11.91
N LEU A 24 10.74 -7.29 -11.62
CA LEU A 24 11.37 -6.37 -10.68
C LEU A 24 11.47 -6.97 -9.26
N ASN A 25 10.40 -7.62 -8.78
CA ASN A 25 10.40 -8.33 -7.50
C ASN A 25 11.41 -9.48 -7.50
N THR A 26 11.54 -10.20 -8.61
CA THR A 26 12.52 -11.28 -8.76
C THR A 26 13.94 -10.75 -8.67
N LEU A 27 14.25 -9.65 -9.35
CA LEU A 27 15.57 -9.01 -9.29
C LEU A 27 15.90 -8.51 -7.88
N HIS A 28 14.92 -7.87 -7.22
CA HIS A 28 15.05 -7.42 -5.83
C HIS A 28 15.36 -8.59 -4.88
N ASN A 29 14.61 -9.70 -4.99
CA ASN A 29 14.82 -10.88 -4.12
C ASN A 29 16.12 -11.64 -4.41
N GLN A 30 16.71 -11.43 -5.60
CA GLN A 30 18.03 -11.95 -5.97
C GLN A 30 19.17 -10.98 -5.62
N GLU A 31 18.86 -9.87 -4.95
CA GLU A 31 19.82 -8.81 -4.59
C GLU A 31 20.53 -8.18 -5.81
N LYS A 32 19.92 -8.29 -7.00
CA LYS A 32 20.43 -7.71 -8.24
C LYS A 32 20.00 -6.25 -8.36
N TYR A 33 20.39 -5.43 -7.40
CA TYR A 33 19.87 -4.06 -7.23
C TYR A 33 20.18 -3.15 -8.41
N ALA A 34 21.36 -3.28 -9.04
CA ALA A 34 21.70 -2.49 -10.23
C ALA A 34 20.80 -2.79 -11.45
N GLU A 35 20.44 -4.07 -11.66
CA GLU A 35 19.50 -4.48 -12.71
C GLU A 35 18.07 -4.06 -12.35
N ALA A 36 17.68 -4.23 -11.09
CA ALA A 36 16.38 -3.81 -10.58
C ALA A 36 16.19 -2.29 -10.75
N PHE A 37 17.24 -1.50 -10.50
CA PHE A 37 17.22 -0.05 -10.65
C PHE A 37 16.99 0.36 -12.11
N LYS A 38 17.74 -0.22 -13.06
CA LYS A 38 17.54 0.05 -14.49
C LYS A 38 16.12 -0.30 -14.94
N LEU A 39 15.57 -1.39 -14.42
CA LEU A 39 14.21 -1.80 -14.75
C LEU A 39 13.16 -0.86 -14.15
N VAL A 40 13.30 -0.44 -12.89
CA VAL A 40 12.32 0.46 -12.25
C VAL A 40 12.34 1.86 -12.90
N GLU A 41 13.50 2.40 -13.27
CA GLU A 41 13.58 3.68 -13.99
C GLU A 41 12.84 3.61 -15.32
N LYS A 42 13.08 2.56 -16.10
CA LYS A 42 12.37 2.35 -17.37
C LYS A 42 10.86 2.22 -17.18
N LEU A 43 10.42 1.55 -16.12
CA LEU A 43 8.99 1.45 -15.82
C LEU A 43 8.42 2.80 -15.39
N LEU A 44 9.17 3.65 -14.70
CA LEU A 44 8.72 4.98 -14.32
C LEU A 44 8.64 5.96 -15.51
N GLU A 45 9.36 5.72 -16.61
CA GLU A 45 9.14 6.46 -17.87
C GLU A 45 7.72 6.23 -18.40
N ASP A 46 7.24 4.98 -18.37
CA ASP A 46 5.90 4.61 -18.84
C ASP A 46 4.80 4.88 -17.78
N TYR A 47 5.17 4.83 -16.49
CA TYR A 47 4.26 4.87 -15.34
C TYR A 47 4.76 5.78 -14.21
N PRO A 48 4.95 7.10 -14.47
CA PRO A 48 5.64 8.00 -13.54
C PRO A 48 4.94 8.19 -12.19
N TYR A 49 3.65 7.90 -12.12
CA TYR A 49 2.82 8.07 -10.92
C TYR A 49 2.42 6.75 -10.26
N SER A 50 3.09 5.64 -10.60
CA SER A 50 2.86 4.37 -9.93
C SER A 50 3.48 4.40 -8.54
N VAL A 51 2.63 4.47 -7.51
CA VAL A 51 3.01 4.44 -6.08
C VAL A 51 3.91 3.24 -5.80
N GLU A 52 3.55 2.06 -6.30
CA GLU A 52 4.33 0.82 -6.12
C GLU A 52 5.74 0.95 -6.73
N LEU A 53 5.87 1.52 -7.94
CA LEU A 53 7.19 1.69 -8.57
C LEU A 53 8.04 2.74 -7.85
N LEU A 54 7.45 3.83 -7.40
CA LEU A 54 8.14 4.87 -6.63
C LEU A 54 8.68 4.33 -5.30
N VAL A 55 7.88 3.53 -4.59
CA VAL A 55 8.33 2.84 -3.37
C VAL A 55 9.44 1.84 -3.68
N LYS A 56 9.29 0.99 -4.70
CA LYS A 56 10.33 0.03 -5.09
C LYS A 56 11.62 0.73 -5.49
N ARG A 57 11.55 1.84 -6.22
CA ARG A 57 12.71 2.67 -6.56
C ARG A 57 13.45 3.10 -5.30
N ALA A 58 12.74 3.67 -4.33
CA ALA A 58 13.36 4.11 -3.08
C ALA A 58 14.04 2.97 -2.30
N LYS A 59 13.40 1.80 -2.22
CA LYS A 59 13.97 0.62 -1.55
C LYS A 59 15.22 0.11 -2.27
N ILE A 60 15.18 0.05 -3.60
CA ILE A 60 16.34 -0.36 -4.41
C ILE A 60 17.50 0.63 -4.21
N ILE A 61 17.24 1.94 -4.23
CA ILE A 61 18.29 2.96 -4.02
C ILE A 61 18.96 2.79 -2.65
N GLN A 62 18.20 2.53 -1.59
CA GLN A 62 18.75 2.29 -0.25
C GLN A 62 19.64 1.05 -0.14
N LEU A 63 19.50 0.11 -1.08
CA LEU A 63 20.23 -1.16 -1.13
C LEU A 63 21.36 -1.17 -2.18
N LEU A 64 21.49 -0.12 -2.98
CA LEU A 64 22.60 0.00 -3.93
C LEU A 64 23.90 0.34 -3.20
N ASP A 65 24.98 -0.27 -3.63
CA ASP A 65 26.32 0.13 -3.21
C ASP A 65 26.63 1.54 -3.75
N ASN A 66 26.98 2.44 -2.84
CA ASN A 66 27.24 3.86 -3.14
C ASN A 66 28.65 4.11 -3.72
N ASP A 67 29.33 3.06 -4.20
CA ASP A 67 30.73 3.13 -4.65
C ASP A 67 30.90 3.72 -6.06
N ASP A 68 29.81 3.92 -6.81
CA ASP A 68 29.80 4.55 -8.13
C ASP A 68 29.12 5.93 -8.09
N ALA A 69 29.75 6.93 -8.72
CA ALA A 69 29.18 8.27 -8.90
C ALA A 69 27.89 8.28 -9.75
N ALA A 70 27.61 7.20 -10.48
CA ALA A 70 26.35 7.00 -11.20
C ALA A 70 25.21 6.46 -10.32
N THR A 71 25.47 6.11 -9.06
CA THR A 71 24.42 5.62 -8.14
C THR A 71 23.52 6.78 -7.69
N PRO A 72 22.19 6.65 -7.79
CA PRO A 72 21.25 7.66 -7.28
C PRO A 72 21.44 7.88 -5.78
N SER A 73 21.24 9.11 -5.32
CA SER A 73 21.43 9.45 -3.92
C SER A 73 20.26 8.97 -3.04
N LEU A 74 20.52 8.84 -1.73
CA LEU A 74 19.46 8.58 -0.75
C LEU A 74 18.38 9.68 -0.74
N GLU A 75 18.73 10.92 -1.12
CA GLU A 75 17.72 11.98 -1.32
C GLU A 75 16.77 11.66 -2.47
N THR A 76 17.24 11.06 -3.57
CA THR A 76 16.37 10.58 -4.65
C THR A 76 15.41 9.48 -4.17
N ALA A 77 15.85 8.62 -3.24
CA ALA A 77 14.96 7.65 -2.60
C ALA A 77 13.88 8.35 -1.77
N LYS A 78 14.27 9.30 -0.93
CA LYS A 78 13.36 10.09 -0.09
C LYS A 78 12.33 10.86 -0.93
N GLU A 79 12.76 11.50 -2.01
CA GLU A 79 11.87 12.19 -2.95
C GLU A 79 10.85 11.24 -3.56
N SER A 80 11.29 10.06 -4.00
CA SER A 80 10.40 9.05 -4.58
C SER A 80 9.30 8.62 -3.59
N LEU A 81 9.66 8.41 -2.32
CA LEU A 81 8.69 8.10 -1.27
C LEU A 81 7.74 9.26 -0.97
N LYS A 82 8.25 10.50 -0.94
CA LYS A 82 7.41 11.69 -0.77
C LYS A 82 6.42 11.84 -1.92
N THR A 83 6.86 11.65 -3.16
CA THR A 83 5.98 11.65 -4.34
C THR A 83 4.93 10.55 -4.23
N ALA A 84 5.31 9.33 -3.84
CA ALA A 84 4.37 8.22 -3.64
C ALA A 84 3.30 8.55 -2.59
N ASN A 85 3.71 9.17 -1.47
CA ASN A 85 2.80 9.60 -0.41
C ASN A 85 1.87 10.75 -0.85
N VAL A 86 2.33 11.69 -1.68
CA VAL A 86 1.47 12.73 -2.26
C VAL A 86 0.44 12.15 -3.22
N ILE A 87 0.82 11.16 -4.03
CA ILE A 87 -0.09 10.51 -4.99
C ILE A 87 -1.16 9.69 -4.27
N ALA A 88 -0.79 8.96 -3.22
CA ALA A 88 -1.71 8.15 -2.43
C ALA A 88 -1.52 8.37 -0.93
N PRO A 89 -2.08 9.47 -0.37
CA PRO A 89 -1.92 9.82 1.05
C PRO A 89 -2.52 8.81 2.03
N GLN A 90 -3.43 7.96 1.56
CA GLN A 90 -4.03 6.88 2.34
C GLN A 90 -3.25 5.57 2.23
N SER A 91 -2.24 5.49 1.35
CA SER A 91 -1.39 4.31 1.25
C SER A 91 -0.47 4.21 2.46
N ILE A 92 -0.43 3.03 3.08
CA ILE A 92 0.38 2.80 4.27
C ILE A 92 1.87 2.64 3.94
N GLU A 93 2.18 2.08 2.76
CA GLU A 93 3.53 1.65 2.42
C GLU A 93 4.53 2.82 2.30
N PRO A 94 4.22 3.92 1.59
CA PRO A 94 5.13 5.08 1.54
C PRO A 94 5.41 5.67 2.92
N CYS A 95 4.41 5.72 3.80
CA CYS A 95 4.57 6.20 5.17
C CYS A 95 5.49 5.28 5.99
N ILE A 96 5.32 3.96 5.92
CA ILE A 96 6.20 3.01 6.62
C ILE A 96 7.65 3.19 6.16
N GLU A 97 7.87 3.25 4.85
CA GLU A 97 9.21 3.39 4.27
C GLU A 97 9.84 4.76 4.59
N LEU A 98 9.05 5.85 4.62
CA LEU A 98 9.52 7.16 5.10
C LEU A 98 9.88 7.11 6.59
N GLY A 99 9.10 6.42 7.41
CA GLY A 99 9.40 6.22 8.82
C GLY A 99 10.74 5.52 9.02
N TYR A 100 10.99 4.43 8.28
CA TYR A 100 12.29 3.75 8.32
C TYR A 100 13.42 4.61 7.76
N PHE A 101 13.18 5.38 6.70
CA PHE A 101 14.17 6.29 6.16
C PHE A 101 14.58 7.34 7.20
N GLU A 102 13.63 8.02 7.84
CA GLU A 102 13.95 9.01 8.87
C GLU A 102 14.65 8.37 10.08
N TYR A 103 14.22 7.18 10.49
CA TYR A 103 14.79 6.48 11.64
C TYR A 103 16.21 5.96 11.39
N ALA A 104 16.41 5.22 10.29
CA ALA A 104 17.65 4.49 10.03
C ALA A 104 18.68 5.30 9.24
N ILE A 105 18.23 6.18 8.34
CA ILE A 105 19.13 6.95 7.47
C ILE A 105 19.42 8.33 8.06
N ASN A 106 18.38 9.07 8.48
CA ASN A 106 18.56 10.43 9.00
C ASN A 106 18.77 10.49 10.52
N ASN A 107 18.56 9.37 11.24
CA ASN A 107 18.61 9.31 12.71
C ASN A 107 17.69 10.35 13.37
N CYS A 108 16.50 10.56 12.77
CA CYS A 108 15.47 11.51 13.18
C CYS A 108 14.21 10.76 13.68
N PRO A 109 14.23 10.14 14.89
CA PRO A 109 13.10 9.38 15.40
C PRO A 109 11.82 10.21 15.59
N GLY A 110 11.95 11.53 15.81
CA GLY A 110 10.82 12.45 15.92
C GLY A 110 10.06 12.64 14.60
N ASP A 111 10.73 12.59 13.46
CA ASP A 111 10.05 12.62 12.15
C ASP A 111 9.54 11.22 11.79
N ALA A 112 10.32 10.18 12.12
CA ALA A 112 9.93 8.80 11.88
C ALA A 112 8.60 8.42 12.54
N ILE A 113 8.40 8.82 13.81
CA ILE A 113 7.17 8.50 14.54
C ILE A 113 5.94 9.10 13.89
N ASN A 114 6.02 10.31 13.33
CA ASN A 114 4.91 10.96 12.63
C ASN A 114 4.48 10.14 11.40
N TYR A 115 5.44 9.58 10.65
CA TYR A 115 5.15 8.72 9.51
C TYR A 115 4.56 7.37 9.92
N PHE A 116 5.09 6.74 10.98
CA PHE A 116 4.53 5.48 11.49
C PHE A 116 3.12 5.68 12.07
N GLU A 117 2.84 6.79 12.74
CA GLU A 117 1.50 7.14 13.21
C GLU A 117 0.52 7.36 12.05
N ALA A 118 0.96 8.04 10.99
CA ALA A 118 0.16 8.21 9.78
C ALA A 118 -0.16 6.86 9.11
N ALA A 119 0.85 5.98 8.97
CA ALA A 119 0.66 4.63 8.46
C ALA A 119 -0.33 3.82 9.30
N ARG A 120 -0.18 3.85 10.64
CA ARG A 120 -1.08 3.17 11.58
C ARG A 120 -2.51 3.66 11.43
N LYS A 121 -2.73 4.99 11.42
CA LYS A 121 -4.06 5.58 11.27
C LYS A 121 -4.73 5.16 9.95
N ASN A 122 -3.99 5.17 8.84
CA ASN A 122 -4.50 4.72 7.55
C ASN A 122 -4.84 3.22 7.54
N ALA A 123 -4.01 2.38 8.18
CA ALA A 123 -4.28 0.96 8.34
C ALA A 123 -5.53 0.69 9.18
N GLU A 124 -5.70 1.41 10.29
CA GLU A 124 -6.88 1.32 11.17
C GLU A 124 -8.17 1.67 10.41
N LEU A 125 -8.15 2.74 9.60
CA LEU A 125 -9.30 3.12 8.76
C LEU A 125 -9.67 2.01 7.76
N GLY A 126 -8.68 1.48 7.03
CA GLY A 126 -8.92 0.41 6.06
C GLY A 126 -9.41 -0.89 6.71
N LEU A 127 -8.86 -1.26 7.87
CA LEU A 127 -9.32 -2.41 8.64
C LEU A 127 -10.78 -2.24 9.07
N LYS A 128 -11.14 -1.05 9.56
CA LYS A 128 -12.52 -0.77 9.96
C LYS A 128 -13.50 -0.93 8.80
N GLU A 129 -13.22 -0.30 7.66
CA GLU A 129 -14.07 -0.39 6.49
C GLU A 129 -14.24 -1.83 5.99
N ALA A 130 -13.15 -2.62 6.01
CA ALA A 130 -13.19 -4.03 5.63
C ALA A 130 -14.08 -4.86 6.56
N LEU A 131 -13.95 -4.69 7.88
CA LEU A 131 -14.76 -5.39 8.88
C LEU A 131 -16.24 -5.04 8.75
N ILE A 132 -16.56 -3.74 8.61
CA ILE A 132 -17.94 -3.27 8.38
C ILE A 132 -18.52 -3.88 7.11
N GLY A 133 -17.76 -3.90 6.01
CA GLY A 133 -18.16 -4.55 4.76
C GLY A 133 -18.41 -6.05 4.94
N GLU A 134 -17.53 -6.75 5.65
CA GLU A 134 -17.68 -8.18 5.94
C GLU A 134 -18.94 -8.47 6.78
N ILE A 135 -19.22 -7.65 7.80
CA ILE A 135 -20.43 -7.76 8.63
C ILE A 135 -21.68 -7.61 7.75
N LYS A 136 -21.75 -6.55 6.94
CA LYS A 136 -22.87 -6.29 6.01
C LYS A 136 -23.09 -7.46 5.06
N CYS A 137 -22.02 -8.01 4.47
CA CYS A 137 -22.12 -9.20 3.62
C CYS A 137 -22.67 -10.42 4.37
N TYR A 138 -22.27 -10.66 5.62
CA TYR A 138 -22.82 -11.78 6.38
C TYR A 138 -24.29 -11.58 6.77
N ILE A 139 -24.71 -10.35 7.07
CA ILE A 139 -26.12 -9.99 7.29
C ILE A 139 -26.93 -10.30 6.02
N ASP A 140 -26.50 -9.79 4.86
CA ASP A 140 -27.19 -10.01 3.57
C ASP A 140 -27.29 -11.50 3.20
N MET A 141 -26.31 -12.31 3.61
CA MET A 141 -26.32 -13.75 3.42
C MET A 141 -27.15 -14.53 4.46
N ASN A 142 -27.83 -13.85 5.38
CA ASN A 142 -28.52 -14.44 6.54
C ASN A 142 -27.60 -15.33 7.40
N LYS A 143 -26.30 -15.01 7.47
CA LYS A 143 -25.30 -15.72 8.29
C LYS A 143 -25.04 -14.97 9.59
N THR A 144 -26.08 -14.82 10.41
CA THR A 144 -26.06 -14.00 11.64
C THR A 144 -24.97 -14.40 12.64
N SER A 145 -24.70 -15.69 12.81
CA SER A 145 -23.62 -16.18 13.69
C SER A 145 -22.23 -15.71 13.26
N LYS A 146 -21.97 -15.66 11.95
CA LYS A 146 -20.70 -15.14 11.41
C LYS A 146 -20.62 -13.63 11.53
N ALA A 147 -21.71 -12.92 11.24
CA ALA A 147 -21.76 -11.47 11.40
C ALA A 147 -21.41 -11.06 12.85
N ARG A 148 -21.97 -11.78 13.84
CA ARG A 148 -21.65 -11.58 15.27
C ARG A 148 -20.18 -11.83 15.58
N GLU A 149 -19.58 -12.89 15.05
CA GLU A 149 -18.13 -13.15 15.23
C GLU A 149 -17.27 -11.99 14.73
N ILE A 150 -17.62 -11.39 13.58
CA ILE A 150 -16.86 -10.26 13.03
C ILE A 150 -17.10 -8.98 13.86
N ILE A 151 -18.31 -8.74 14.37
CA ILE A 151 -18.59 -7.63 15.28
C ILE A 151 -17.73 -7.72 16.54
N GLU A 152 -17.64 -8.89 17.17
CA GLU A 152 -16.80 -9.08 18.36
C GLU A 152 -15.33 -8.78 18.06
N LYS A 153 -14.83 -9.21 16.89
CA LYS A 153 -13.48 -8.84 16.44
C LYS A 153 -13.33 -7.33 16.23
N ALA A 154 -14.32 -6.69 15.63
CA ALA A 154 -14.28 -5.26 15.35
C ALA A 154 -14.25 -4.44 16.64
N LYS A 155 -15.01 -4.83 17.67
CA LYS A 155 -15.03 -4.18 18.98
C LYS A 155 -13.72 -4.25 19.75
N ILE A 156 -12.86 -5.23 19.49
CA ILE A 156 -11.51 -5.29 20.08
C ILE A 156 -10.68 -4.08 19.62
N PHE A 157 -10.83 -3.67 18.36
CA PHE A 157 -10.07 -2.57 17.77
C PHE A 157 -10.81 -1.23 17.82
N PHE A 158 -12.14 -1.26 17.76
CA PHE A 158 -13.03 -0.11 17.63
C PHE A 158 -14.20 -0.20 18.61
N PRO A 159 -13.94 -0.20 19.94
CA PRO A 159 -14.97 -0.48 20.95
C PRO A 159 -16.11 0.55 20.99
N ASP A 160 -15.82 1.80 20.67
CA ASP A 160 -16.77 2.93 20.73
C ASP A 160 -17.26 3.39 19.34
N ASP A 161 -17.05 2.57 18.29
CA ASP A 161 -17.46 2.95 16.93
C ASP A 161 -18.97 2.76 16.75
N SER A 162 -19.65 3.87 16.43
CA SER A 162 -21.10 3.93 16.34
C SER A 162 -21.68 3.13 15.17
N GLU A 163 -20.94 2.97 14.06
CA GLU A 163 -21.42 2.17 12.92
C GLU A 163 -21.40 0.67 13.27
N ILE A 164 -20.36 0.21 13.97
CA ILE A 164 -20.30 -1.16 14.49
C ILE A 164 -21.43 -1.41 15.49
N GLY A 165 -21.70 -0.47 16.40
CA GLY A 165 -22.82 -0.56 17.35
C GLY A 165 -24.20 -0.61 16.67
N PHE A 166 -24.40 0.14 15.58
CA PHE A 166 -25.63 0.09 14.79
C PHE A 166 -25.84 -1.29 14.14
N LEU A 167 -24.80 -1.87 13.53
CA LEU A 167 -24.88 -3.19 12.89
C LEU A 167 -25.17 -4.31 13.90
N GLU A 168 -24.67 -4.18 15.12
CA GLU A 168 -25.00 -5.11 16.20
C GLU A 168 -26.48 -5.03 16.58
N PHE A 169 -27.03 -3.82 16.70
CA PHE A 169 -28.44 -3.62 16.98
C PHE A 169 -29.32 -4.20 15.85
N GLU A 170 -28.95 -3.97 14.59
CA GLU A 170 -29.66 -4.52 13.43
C GLU A 170 -29.72 -6.06 13.47
N LEU A 171 -28.63 -6.73 13.87
CA LEU A 171 -28.62 -8.19 14.02
C LEU A 171 -29.55 -8.71 15.11
N GLN A 172 -29.85 -7.91 16.14
CA GLN A 172 -30.79 -8.30 17.20
C GLN A 172 -32.24 -8.33 16.70
N GLU A 173 -32.57 -7.59 15.63
CA GLU A 173 -33.91 -7.62 15.03
C GLU A 173 -34.19 -8.88 14.20
N TYR A 174 -33.16 -9.68 13.89
CA TYR A 174 -33.28 -10.96 13.18
C TYR A 174 -33.44 -12.18 14.11
N GLU A 175 -33.52 -11.97 15.44
CA GLU A 175 -33.81 -13.00 16.45
C GLU A 175 -35.31 -13.12 16.75
#